data_AF-A0A726XP29-F1
#
_entry.id   AF-A0A726XP29-F1
#
_cell.length_a   1.000
_cell.length_b   1.000
_cell.length_c   1.000
_cell.angle_alpha   90.00
_cell.angle_beta   90.00
_cell.angle_gamma   90.00
#
_symmetry.space_group_name_H-M   'P 1'
#
loop_
_entity.id
_entity.type
_entity.pdbx_description
1 polymer ?
#
loop_
_entity_poly.entity_id
_entity_poly.type
_entity_poly.pdbx_seq_one_letter_code
_entity_poly.pdbx_strand_id
1 'polypeptide(L)'
;MNATYTALIALLRSGKIQTELPESGTEYAGQFSVRIRPESRVFLDACAERLGISRAALFGLCIDGIVAEARDSVADRSSTLYERFCLLMDAHGLSVVEQAQLLAPWGIRAGVLASQDRTLDLLNRPLLEQLSTWFDVDINWLLGASGNPVDMADGQRDWVMQAPLLLDQLQSLQPEEPVELIFFWQQGRKPVCNVGLCLRCRTVVNGVPVTFLRTFQALEWRDAQARQARKQLTDAASVTPGGQLKHRADNYPLIRTRYFSFSARQMQALNNGEVIPAMLFDCPRGEYPGLPQEEYQNV
;
A
#
# COMPACT_ATOMS: atom_id res chain seq x y z
N MET A 1 13.80 -16.94 -0.56
CA MET A 1 13.87 -16.57 0.88
C MET A 1 14.90 -17.48 1.54
N ASN A 2 15.74 -16.98 2.46
CA ASN A 2 16.75 -17.81 3.13
C ASN A 2 16.02 -18.84 4.04
N ALA A 3 16.28 -20.14 3.87
CA ALA A 3 15.63 -21.21 4.63
C ALA A 3 15.75 -21.01 6.15
N THR A 4 16.87 -20.47 6.62
CA THR A 4 17.09 -20.17 8.05
C THR A 4 16.20 -19.03 8.56
N TYR A 5 15.91 -18.03 7.72
CA TYR A 5 15.01 -16.93 8.09
C TYR A 5 13.56 -17.42 8.19
N THR A 6 13.13 -18.26 7.26
CA THR A 6 11.81 -18.91 7.32
C THR A 6 11.68 -19.79 8.55
N ALA A 7 12.73 -20.54 8.92
CA ALA A 7 12.76 -21.34 10.14
C ALA A 7 12.70 -20.47 11.41
N LEU A 8 13.36 -19.30 11.43
CA LEU A 8 13.27 -18.36 12.54
C LEU A 8 11.83 -17.84 12.71
N ILE A 9 11.18 -17.39 11.63
CA ILE A 9 9.77 -16.94 11.70
C ILE A 9 8.86 -18.06 12.21
N ALA A 10 9.04 -19.28 11.71
CA ALA A 10 8.26 -20.43 12.17
C ALA A 10 8.49 -20.72 13.67
N LEU A 11 9.73 -20.55 14.16
CA LEU A 11 10.06 -20.70 15.57
C LEU A 11 9.40 -19.61 16.43
N LEU A 12 9.48 -18.34 16.01
CA LEU A 12 8.85 -17.22 16.72
C LEU A 12 7.33 -17.44 16.84
N ARG A 13 6.69 -17.84 15.75
CA ARG A 13 5.24 -18.15 15.72
C ARG A 13 4.84 -19.43 16.45
N SER A 14 5.79 -20.28 16.81
CA SER A 14 5.49 -21.51 17.54
C SER A 14 5.16 -21.28 19.01
N GLY A 15 5.39 -20.07 19.54
CA GLY A 15 5.16 -19.73 20.94
C GLY A 15 6.12 -20.43 21.92
N LYS A 16 7.18 -21.07 21.42
CA LYS A 16 8.13 -21.85 22.23
C LYS A 16 9.28 -21.02 22.82
N ILE A 17 9.37 -19.73 22.48
CA ILE A 17 10.40 -18.83 22.98
C ILE A 17 9.82 -18.06 24.18
N GLN A 18 10.42 -18.24 25.35
CA GLN A 18 10.12 -17.42 26.52
C GLN A 18 10.81 -16.07 26.35
N THR A 19 10.02 -14.99 26.27
CA THR A 19 10.50 -13.61 26.09
C THR A 19 10.40 -12.76 27.35
N GLU A 20 9.89 -13.31 28.46
CA GLU A 20 9.80 -12.63 29.75
C GLU A 20 11.16 -12.60 30.45
N LEU A 21 11.55 -11.42 30.93
CA LEU A 21 12.69 -11.27 31.82
C LEU A 21 12.36 -11.93 33.17
N PRO A 22 13.22 -12.80 33.72
CA PRO A 22 12.99 -13.36 35.05
C PRO A 22 12.94 -12.24 36.09
N GLU A 23 11.94 -12.29 36.99
CA GLU A 23 11.66 -11.27 38.02
C GLU A 23 12.81 -11.01 39.02
N SER A 24 13.91 -11.76 38.93
CA SER A 24 15.05 -11.72 39.85
C SER A 24 16.33 -11.20 39.18
N GLY A 25 16.51 -9.88 39.25
CA GLY A 25 17.74 -9.22 39.70
C GLY A 25 19.08 -9.56 39.03
N THR A 26 19.12 -10.13 37.83
CA THR A 26 20.36 -10.26 37.07
C THR A 26 20.44 -9.11 36.08
N GLU A 27 21.30 -8.13 36.37
CA GLU A 27 21.76 -7.17 35.37
C GLU A 27 22.40 -7.96 34.22
N TYR A 28 21.64 -8.20 33.15
CA TYR A 28 22.19 -8.66 31.87
C TYR A 28 22.92 -7.49 31.20
N ALA A 29 23.96 -6.98 31.86
CA ALA A 29 24.87 -5.96 31.37
C ALA A 29 25.93 -6.59 30.44
N GLY A 30 25.47 -7.36 29.44
CA GLY A 30 26.32 -7.88 28.39
C GLY A 30 26.25 -6.99 27.17
N GLN A 31 27.04 -5.91 27.12
CA GLN A 31 27.27 -5.22 25.85
C GLN A 31 28.04 -6.15 24.92
N PHE A 32 27.36 -6.77 23.95
CA PHE A 32 28.01 -7.53 22.90
C PHE A 32 27.96 -6.75 21.59
N SER A 33 29.07 -6.78 20.84
CA SER A 33 29.17 -6.11 19.55
C SER A 33 28.67 -7.02 18.44
N VAL A 34 27.65 -6.58 17.71
CA VAL A 34 27.17 -7.27 16.50
C VAL A 34 27.99 -6.82 15.29
N ARG A 35 28.64 -7.77 14.61
CA ARG A 35 29.32 -7.49 13.34
C ARG A 35 28.32 -7.58 12.19
N ILE A 36 28.07 -6.44 11.55
CA ILE A 36 27.19 -6.31 10.40
C ILE A 36 28.04 -6.36 9.14
N ARG A 37 27.61 -7.13 8.13
CA ARG A 37 28.31 -7.19 6.85
C ARG A 37 28.31 -5.82 6.15
N PRO A 38 29.36 -5.46 5.40
CA PRO A 38 29.46 -4.15 4.76
C PRO A 38 28.23 -3.79 3.91
N GLU A 39 27.67 -4.74 3.17
CA GLU A 39 26.52 -4.49 2.28
C GLU A 39 25.25 -4.18 3.09
N SER A 40 25.01 -4.93 4.18
CA SER A 40 23.90 -4.67 5.10
C SER A 40 24.06 -3.34 5.83
N ARG A 41 25.30 -2.94 6.12
CA ARG A 41 25.60 -1.65 6.75
C ARG A 41 25.22 -0.47 5.84
N VAL A 42 25.58 -0.52 4.56
CA VAL A 42 25.21 0.53 3.58
C VAL A 42 23.69 0.69 3.50
N PHE A 43 22.96 -0.43 3.46
CA PHE A 43 21.49 -0.41 3.47
C PHE A 43 20.93 0.24 4.74
N LEU A 44 21.42 -0.16 5.92
CA LEU A 44 20.92 0.37 7.19
C LEU A 44 21.29 1.83 7.42
N ASP A 45 22.47 2.26 6.97
CA ASP A 45 22.87 3.66 7.01
C ASP A 45 21.90 4.51 6.15
N ALA A 46 21.55 4.05 4.95
CA ALA A 46 20.58 4.74 4.09
C ALA A 46 19.15 4.77 4.68
N CYS A 47 18.71 3.70 5.37
CA CYS A 47 17.43 3.68 6.06
C CYS A 47 17.41 4.62 7.26
N ALA A 48 18.45 4.59 8.09
CA ALA A 48 18.55 5.43 9.29
C ALA A 48 18.58 6.93 8.92
N GLU A 49 19.33 7.29 7.88
CA GLU A 49 19.37 8.65 7.34
C GLU A 49 17.99 9.13 6.88
N ARG A 50 17.26 8.30 6.13
CA ARG A 50 15.90 8.64 5.65
C ARG A 50 14.88 8.76 6.78
N LEU A 51 15.06 8.01 7.85
CA LEU A 51 14.20 8.06 9.04
C LEU A 51 14.63 9.15 10.03
N GLY A 52 15.79 9.80 9.82
CA GLY A 52 16.32 10.81 10.74
C GLY A 52 16.77 10.26 12.10
N ILE A 53 17.10 8.97 12.17
CA ILE A 53 17.50 8.28 13.41
C ILE A 53 18.93 7.75 13.33
N SER A 54 19.51 7.36 14.47
CA SER A 54 20.81 6.69 14.48
C SER A 54 20.68 5.25 13.96
N ARG A 55 21.77 4.70 13.39
CA ARG A 55 21.81 3.27 13.02
C ARG A 55 21.51 2.36 14.21
N ALA A 56 22.01 2.68 15.40
CA ALA A 56 21.75 1.89 16.61
C ALA A 56 20.26 1.90 16.99
N ALA A 57 19.59 3.05 16.85
CA ALA A 57 18.15 3.14 17.04
C ALA A 57 17.39 2.29 16.01
N LEU A 58 17.79 2.33 14.74
CA LEU A 58 17.20 1.47 13.70
C LEU A 58 17.38 -0.02 14.04
N PHE A 59 18.56 -0.42 14.52
CA PHE A 59 18.78 -1.79 14.99
C PHE A 59 17.87 -2.17 16.16
N GLY A 60 17.74 -1.29 17.16
CA GLY A 60 16.84 -1.47 18.29
C GLY A 60 15.41 -1.73 17.79
N LEU A 61 14.89 -0.85 16.94
CA LEU A 61 13.55 -1.00 16.34
C LEU A 61 13.36 -2.34 15.62
N CYS A 62 14.35 -2.79 14.84
CA CYS A 62 14.27 -4.08 14.16
C CYS A 62 14.21 -5.26 15.14
N ILE A 63 15.01 -5.23 16.21
CA ILE A 63 15.03 -6.30 17.22
C ILE A 63 13.76 -6.28 18.07
N ASP A 64 13.33 -5.10 18.52
CA ASP A 64 12.11 -4.90 19.29
C ASP A 64 10.89 -5.40 18.52
N GLY A 65 10.82 -5.12 17.21
CA GLY A 65 9.76 -5.65 16.35
C GLY A 65 9.77 -7.18 16.23
N ILE A 66 10.94 -7.81 16.14
CA ILE A 66 11.07 -9.29 16.13
C ILE A 66 10.59 -9.88 17.47
N VAL A 67 10.95 -9.25 18.58
CA VAL A 67 10.54 -9.70 19.92
C VAL A 67 9.04 -9.53 20.13
N ALA A 68 8.46 -8.41 19.68
CA ALA A 68 7.03 -8.14 19.75
C ALA A 68 6.23 -9.18 18.93
N GLU A 69 6.64 -9.50 17.71
CA GLU A 69 6.03 -10.56 16.87
C GLU A 69 6.10 -11.93 17.56
N ALA A 70 7.19 -12.22 18.29
CA ALA A 70 7.34 -13.49 19.01
C ALA A 70 6.49 -13.58 20.27
N ARG A 71 6.33 -12.45 20.98
CA ARG A 71 5.52 -12.37 22.20
C ARG A 71 4.03 -12.40 21.90
N ASP A 72 3.62 -11.72 20.82
CA ASP A 72 2.23 -11.63 20.35
C ASP A 72 1.23 -11.27 21.48
N SER A 73 1.63 -10.33 22.35
CA SER A 73 0.81 -9.91 23.49
C SER A 73 -0.35 -9.00 23.04
N VAL A 74 -1.34 -8.83 23.91
CA VAL A 74 -2.43 -7.86 23.68
C VAL A 74 -1.88 -6.46 23.46
N ALA A 75 -0.84 -6.05 24.21
CA ALA A 75 -0.21 -4.74 24.05
C ALA A 75 0.49 -4.58 22.69
N ASP A 76 1.17 -5.62 22.21
CA ASP A 76 1.83 -5.61 20.90
C ASP A 76 0.78 -5.51 19.76
N ARG A 77 -0.35 -6.22 19.89
CA ARG A 77 -1.48 -6.13 18.94
C ARG A 77 -2.15 -4.76 18.93
N SER A 78 -2.39 -4.17 20.10
CA SER A 78 -2.92 -2.81 20.23
C SER A 78 -1.98 -1.77 19.61
N SER A 79 -0.67 -1.93 19.80
CA SER A 79 0.33 -1.06 19.18
C SER A 79 0.31 -1.21 17.66
N THR A 80 0.22 -2.44 17.15
CA THR A 80 0.11 -2.73 15.70
C THR A 80 -1.11 -2.04 15.07
N LEU A 81 -2.27 -2.08 15.73
CA LEU A 81 -3.48 -1.40 15.26
C LEU A 81 -3.25 0.11 15.14
N TYR A 82 -2.67 0.73 16.16
CA TYR A 82 -2.37 2.16 16.16
C TYR A 82 -1.36 2.54 15.07
N GLU A 83 -0.27 1.78 14.94
CA GLU A 83 0.77 1.99 13.93
C GLU A 83 0.21 1.88 12.51
N ARG A 84 -0.65 0.90 12.24
CA ARG A 84 -1.28 0.74 10.91
C ARG A 84 -2.26 1.86 10.61
N PHE A 85 -2.99 2.34 11.62
CA PHE A 85 -3.80 3.55 11.51
C PHE A 85 -2.96 4.77 11.13
N CYS A 86 -1.87 5.04 11.86
CA CYS A 86 -0.96 6.15 11.56
C CYS A 86 -0.35 6.02 10.16
N LEU A 87 0.18 4.84 9.82
CA LEU A 87 0.76 4.56 8.52
C LEU A 87 -0.24 4.79 7.38
N LEU A 88 -1.52 4.43 7.57
CA LEU A 88 -2.56 4.68 6.60
C LEU A 88 -2.80 6.17 6.39
N MET A 89 -2.91 6.96 7.46
CA MET A 89 -3.09 8.41 7.35
C MET A 89 -1.89 9.07 6.64
N ASP A 90 -0.68 8.70 7.04
CA ASP A 90 0.57 9.24 6.50
C ASP A 90 0.80 8.85 5.04
N ALA A 91 0.48 7.61 4.66
CA ALA A 91 0.59 7.12 3.29
C ALA A 91 -0.30 7.89 2.31
N HIS A 92 -1.43 8.39 2.80
CA HIS A 92 -2.35 9.23 2.02
C HIS A 92 -2.09 10.74 2.19
N GLY A 93 -1.01 11.12 2.90
CA GLY A 93 -0.56 12.50 3.05
C GLY A 93 -1.51 13.39 3.86
N LEU A 94 -2.33 12.80 4.74
CA LEU A 94 -3.31 13.56 5.52
C LEU A 94 -2.62 14.25 6.70
N SER A 95 -2.71 15.58 6.76
CA SER A 95 -2.26 16.35 7.92
C SER A 95 -3.10 16.05 9.16
N VAL A 96 -2.58 16.35 10.35
CA VAL A 96 -3.31 16.14 11.62
C VAL A 96 -4.67 16.88 11.64
N VAL A 97 -4.76 18.03 10.97
CA VAL A 97 -6.01 18.80 10.85
C VAL A 97 -7.01 18.07 9.97
N GLU A 98 -6.56 17.57 8.82
CA GLU A 98 -7.39 16.78 7.91
C GLU A 98 -7.82 15.46 8.55
N GLN A 99 -6.93 14.76 9.26
CA GLN A 99 -7.27 13.55 10.00
C GLN A 99 -8.38 13.82 11.03
N ALA A 100 -8.24 14.90 11.82
CA ALA A 100 -9.25 15.28 12.81
C ALA A 100 -10.59 15.66 12.18
N GLN A 101 -10.59 16.29 11.00
CA GLN A 101 -11.80 16.65 10.28
C GLN A 101 -12.47 15.42 9.65
N LEU A 102 -11.68 14.54 9.02
CA LEU A 102 -12.13 13.28 8.42
C LEU A 102 -12.82 12.39 9.46
N LEU A 103 -12.25 12.32 10.67
CA LEU A 103 -12.69 11.44 11.75
C LEU A 103 -13.61 12.11 12.77
N ALA A 104 -13.98 13.38 12.58
CA ALA A 104 -14.83 14.13 13.50
C ALA A 104 -16.18 13.43 13.80
N PRO A 105 -16.88 12.79 12.84
CA PRO A 105 -18.11 12.05 13.12
C PRO A 105 -17.92 10.84 14.06
N TRP A 106 -16.69 10.35 14.18
CA TRP A 106 -16.30 9.23 15.04
C TRP A 106 -15.78 9.69 16.41
N GLY A 107 -15.87 10.99 16.72
CA GLY A 107 -15.41 11.56 17.98
C GLY A 107 -13.90 11.77 18.08
N ILE A 108 -13.13 11.41 17.04
CA ILE A 108 -11.68 11.57 17.01
C ILE A 108 -11.35 13.00 16.57
N ARG A 109 -10.88 13.80 17.51
CA ARG A 109 -10.42 15.18 17.29
C ARG A 109 -8.90 15.26 17.44
N ALA A 110 -8.29 16.40 17.11
CA ALA A 110 -6.83 16.58 17.23
C ALA A 110 -6.26 16.21 18.62
N GLY A 111 -6.97 16.55 19.71
CA GLY A 111 -6.56 16.18 21.07
C GLY A 111 -6.68 14.68 21.40
N VAL A 112 -7.49 13.93 20.65
CA VAL A 112 -7.53 12.46 20.71
C VAL A 112 -6.35 11.89 19.95
N LEU A 113 -6.12 12.36 18.71
CA LEU A 113 -5.02 11.90 17.84
C LEU A 113 -3.63 12.08 18.48
N ALA A 114 -3.46 13.10 19.32
CA ALA A 114 -2.22 13.33 20.07
C ALA A 114 -1.92 12.26 21.14
N SER A 115 -2.84 11.32 21.41
CA SER A 115 -2.70 10.26 22.40
C SER A 115 -3.05 8.90 21.79
N GLN A 116 -2.09 7.99 21.82
CA GLN A 116 -2.26 6.61 21.34
C GLN A 116 -3.45 5.92 22.04
N ASP A 117 -3.47 5.92 23.37
CA ASP A 117 -4.52 5.25 24.15
C ASP A 117 -5.91 5.77 23.82
N ARG A 118 -6.08 7.10 23.79
CA ARG A 118 -7.38 7.72 23.45
C ARG A 118 -7.80 7.44 22.03
N THR A 119 -6.85 7.35 21.10
CA THR A 119 -7.14 7.00 19.71
C THR A 119 -7.60 5.55 19.64
N LEU A 120 -6.89 4.64 20.30
CA LEU A 120 -7.23 3.22 20.35
C LEU A 120 -8.62 2.96 20.94
N ASP A 121 -9.01 3.70 21.97
CA ASP A 121 -10.37 3.61 22.57
C ASP A 121 -11.49 3.88 21.55
N LEU A 122 -11.21 4.63 20.48
CA LEU A 122 -12.18 5.01 19.45
C LEU A 122 -12.02 4.23 18.13
N LEU A 123 -10.92 3.51 17.92
CA LEU A 123 -10.70 2.65 16.75
C LEU A 123 -11.50 1.33 16.83
N ASN A 124 -12.82 1.46 16.80
CA ASN A 124 -13.75 0.33 16.80
C ASN A 124 -13.94 -0.27 15.39
N ARG A 125 -14.51 -1.48 15.34
CA ARG A 125 -14.72 -2.23 14.09
C ARG A 125 -15.46 -1.44 13.00
N PRO A 126 -16.60 -0.77 13.27
CA PRO A 126 -17.27 0.05 12.25
C PRO A 126 -16.38 1.15 11.66
N LEU A 127 -15.56 1.82 12.47
CA LEU A 127 -14.60 2.80 11.96
C LEU A 127 -13.54 2.13 11.08
N LEU A 128 -12.98 0.99 11.50
CA LEU A 128 -11.98 0.26 10.72
C LEU A 128 -12.53 -0.24 9.37
N GLU A 129 -13.80 -0.67 9.32
CA GLU A 129 -14.52 -1.02 8.08
C GLU A 129 -14.67 0.21 7.17
N GLN A 130 -14.98 1.37 7.75
CA GLN A 130 -15.08 2.61 7.02
C GLN A 130 -13.74 3.06 6.43
N LEU A 131 -12.65 2.96 7.21
CA LEU A 131 -11.30 3.25 6.75
C LEU A 131 -10.87 2.30 5.62
N SER A 132 -11.12 1.00 5.80
CA SER A 132 -10.90 -0.03 4.76
C SER A 132 -11.59 0.34 3.45
N THR A 133 -12.82 0.84 3.53
CA THR A 133 -13.59 1.28 2.35
C THR A 133 -13.03 2.55 1.72
N TRP A 134 -12.69 3.57 2.52
CA TRP A 134 -12.17 4.85 2.00
C TRP A 134 -10.82 4.69 1.30
N PHE A 135 -9.98 3.78 1.77
CA PHE A 135 -8.59 3.64 1.32
C PHE A 135 -8.29 2.34 0.53
N ASP A 136 -9.29 1.48 0.30
CA ASP A 136 -9.18 0.16 -0.38
C ASP A 136 -8.12 -0.77 0.24
N VAL A 137 -8.01 -0.77 1.57
CA VAL A 137 -7.12 -1.67 2.33
C VAL A 137 -7.90 -2.82 2.97
N ASP A 138 -7.25 -3.97 3.15
CA ASP A 138 -7.82 -5.13 3.84
C ASP A 138 -8.08 -4.79 5.32
N ILE A 139 -9.31 -5.04 5.78
CA ILE A 139 -9.67 -4.86 7.17
C ILE A 139 -8.87 -5.79 8.11
N ASN A 140 -8.53 -7.00 7.66
CA ASN A 140 -7.73 -7.90 8.49
C ASN A 140 -6.31 -7.37 8.66
N TRP A 141 -5.82 -6.56 7.72
CA TRP A 141 -4.60 -5.79 7.94
C TRP A 141 -4.82 -4.69 8.98
N LEU A 142 -5.88 -3.90 8.93
CA LEU A 142 -6.11 -2.92 10.02
C LEU A 142 -6.20 -3.60 11.39
N LEU A 143 -6.84 -4.77 11.48
CA LEU A 143 -7.00 -5.55 12.71
C LEU A 143 -5.74 -6.31 13.17
N GLY A 144 -4.62 -6.23 12.45
CA GLY A 144 -3.39 -6.97 12.81
C GLY A 144 -3.39 -8.46 12.41
N ALA A 145 -4.47 -8.97 11.82
CA ALA A 145 -4.62 -10.39 11.47
C ALA A 145 -3.97 -10.79 10.13
N SER A 146 -3.80 -9.84 9.20
CA SER A 146 -3.10 -10.02 7.92
C SER A 146 -1.78 -9.25 7.89
N GLY A 147 -0.77 -9.77 7.19
CA GLY A 147 0.47 -9.04 6.95
C GLY A 147 0.40 -8.04 5.79
N ASN A 148 -0.63 -8.13 4.95
CA ASN A 148 -0.70 -7.44 3.67
C ASN A 148 -1.81 -6.37 3.67
N PRO A 149 -1.49 -5.08 3.45
CA PRO A 149 -2.49 -4.03 3.32
C PRO A 149 -3.55 -4.26 2.25
N VAL A 150 -3.27 -5.05 1.22
CA VAL A 150 -4.22 -5.37 0.15
C VAL A 150 -4.31 -6.88 0.00
N ASP A 151 -5.53 -7.42 0.05
CA ASP A 151 -5.76 -8.83 -0.26
C ASP A 151 -5.80 -9.03 -1.78
N MET A 152 -4.65 -9.46 -2.33
CA MET A 152 -4.54 -9.78 -3.76
C MET A 152 -5.21 -11.12 -4.15
N ALA A 153 -5.67 -11.90 -3.16
CA ALA A 153 -6.30 -13.19 -3.35
C ALA A 153 -7.84 -13.16 -3.15
N ASP A 154 -8.43 -11.97 -2.99
CA ASP A 154 -9.88 -11.77 -2.78
C ASP A 154 -10.77 -12.14 -4.00
N GLY A 155 -10.16 -12.51 -5.12
CA GLY A 155 -10.85 -12.83 -6.38
C GLY A 155 -11.39 -11.63 -7.15
N GLN A 156 -11.20 -10.40 -6.63
CA GLN A 156 -11.64 -9.14 -7.21
C GLN A 156 -10.50 -8.34 -7.87
N ARG A 157 -9.25 -8.84 -7.81
CA ARG A 157 -8.08 -8.13 -8.36
C ARG A 157 -7.78 -8.42 -9.83
N ASP A 158 -8.57 -9.23 -10.52
CA ASP A 158 -8.44 -9.45 -11.95
C ASP A 158 -9.17 -8.36 -12.76
N TRP A 159 -8.43 -7.40 -13.32
CA TRP A 159 -9.05 -6.28 -14.03
C TRP A 159 -9.66 -6.64 -15.39
N VAL A 160 -9.34 -7.80 -15.97
CA VAL A 160 -10.01 -8.28 -17.18
C VAL A 160 -11.42 -8.75 -16.85
N MET A 161 -11.55 -9.55 -15.80
CA MET A 161 -12.84 -10.04 -15.33
C MET A 161 -13.69 -8.91 -14.75
N GLN A 162 -13.07 -7.92 -14.12
CA GLN A 162 -13.75 -6.81 -13.47
C GLN A 162 -14.03 -5.61 -14.40
N ALA A 163 -13.53 -5.60 -15.64
CA ALA A 163 -13.69 -4.46 -16.54
C ALA A 163 -15.16 -4.02 -16.74
N PRO A 164 -16.15 -4.92 -16.94
CA PRO A 164 -17.56 -4.51 -17.06
C PRO A 164 -18.10 -3.84 -15.80
N LEU A 165 -17.80 -4.39 -14.62
CA LEU A 165 -18.22 -3.82 -13.33
C LEU A 165 -17.54 -2.47 -13.08
N LEU A 166 -16.25 -2.37 -13.41
CA LEU A 166 -15.48 -1.14 -13.27
C LEU A 166 -16.06 -0.03 -14.15
N LEU A 167 -16.45 -0.33 -15.39
CA LEU A 167 -17.12 0.63 -16.27
C LEU A 167 -18.46 1.10 -15.69
N ASP A 168 -19.27 0.19 -15.16
CA ASP A 168 -20.53 0.56 -14.50
C ASP A 168 -20.30 1.47 -13.27
N GLN A 169 -19.34 1.10 -12.43
CA GLN A 169 -18.93 1.91 -11.26
C GLN A 169 -18.48 3.31 -11.66
N LEU A 170 -17.67 3.43 -12.72
CA LEU A 170 -17.18 4.72 -13.21
C LEU A 170 -18.31 5.69 -13.59
N GLN A 171 -19.46 5.19 -14.07
CA GLN A 171 -20.62 6.03 -14.42
C GLN A 171 -21.30 6.62 -13.17
N SER A 172 -21.22 5.93 -12.03
CA SER A 172 -21.82 6.37 -10.76
C SER A 172 -20.95 7.35 -9.97
N LEU A 173 -19.68 7.52 -10.33
CA LEU A 173 -18.75 8.37 -9.58
C LEU A 173 -19.04 9.85 -9.83
N GLN A 174 -18.97 10.63 -8.75
CA GLN A 174 -18.98 12.09 -8.78
C GLN A 174 -17.68 12.63 -8.18
N PRO A 175 -16.57 12.54 -8.92
CA PRO A 175 -15.26 12.90 -8.41
C PRO A 175 -15.03 14.42 -8.52
N GLU A 176 -14.22 14.99 -7.63
CA GLU A 176 -13.82 16.40 -7.73
C GLU A 176 -12.73 16.63 -8.78
N GLU A 177 -11.88 15.62 -8.97
CA GLU A 177 -10.80 15.59 -9.94
C GLU A 177 -11.05 14.51 -11.00
N PRO A 178 -10.38 14.57 -12.16
CA PRO A 178 -10.46 13.46 -13.12
C PRO A 178 -10.06 12.14 -12.48
N VAL A 179 -10.86 11.10 -12.70
CA VAL A 179 -10.53 9.73 -12.31
C VAL A 179 -9.35 9.26 -13.14
N GLU A 180 -8.33 8.68 -12.51
CA GLU A 180 -7.18 8.16 -13.23
C GLU A 180 -7.25 6.64 -13.40
N LEU A 181 -7.13 6.18 -14.64
CA LEU A 181 -6.86 4.79 -14.99
C LEU A 181 -5.37 4.66 -15.30
N ILE A 182 -4.63 4.09 -14.35
CA ILE A 182 -3.17 4.01 -14.38
C ILE A 182 -2.77 2.59 -14.77
N PHE A 183 -2.29 2.41 -16.00
CA PHE A 183 -1.71 1.15 -16.42
C PHE A 183 -0.23 1.13 -16.03
N PHE A 184 0.22 0.05 -15.38
CA PHE A 184 1.58 -0.01 -14.88
C PHE A 184 2.30 -1.33 -15.18
N TRP A 185 3.63 -1.27 -15.29
CA TRP A 185 4.47 -2.44 -15.59
C TRP A 185 5.86 -2.35 -14.94
N GLN A 186 6.60 -3.45 -15.01
CA GLN A 186 7.99 -3.49 -14.56
C GLN A 186 8.93 -2.79 -15.55
N GLN A 187 9.64 -1.77 -15.08
CA GLN A 187 10.71 -1.11 -15.84
C GLN A 187 11.81 -2.09 -16.23
N GLY A 188 12.37 -1.91 -17.43
CA GLY A 188 13.51 -2.68 -17.93
C GLY A 188 13.16 -4.04 -18.55
N ARG A 189 11.90 -4.50 -18.47
CA ARG A 189 11.44 -5.66 -19.26
C ARG A 189 10.89 -5.17 -20.60
N LYS A 190 11.59 -5.52 -21.69
CA LYS A 190 11.15 -5.30 -23.07
C LYS A 190 11.10 -6.65 -23.80
N PRO A 191 9.99 -6.98 -24.49
CA PRO A 191 8.71 -6.27 -24.48
C PRO A 191 8.04 -6.27 -23.09
N VAL A 192 7.03 -5.42 -22.89
CA VAL A 192 6.23 -5.45 -21.66
C VAL A 192 5.51 -6.79 -21.56
N CYS A 193 5.86 -7.58 -20.54
CA CYS A 193 5.26 -8.90 -20.35
C CYS A 193 3.94 -8.83 -19.60
N ASN A 194 3.88 -8.05 -18.52
CA ASN A 194 2.72 -7.97 -17.64
C ASN A 194 2.31 -6.51 -17.41
N VAL A 195 1.01 -6.27 -17.36
CA VAL A 195 0.41 -4.95 -17.12
C VAL A 195 -0.62 -5.05 -16.00
N GLY A 196 -0.44 -4.25 -14.97
CA GLY A 196 -1.43 -4.01 -13.93
C GLY A 196 -2.26 -2.76 -14.20
N LEU A 197 -3.34 -2.61 -13.46
CA LEU A 197 -4.23 -1.46 -13.50
C LEU A 197 -4.38 -0.91 -12.08
N CYS A 198 -4.40 0.41 -11.95
CA CYS A 198 -4.85 1.09 -10.75
C CYS A 198 -5.92 2.10 -11.10
N LEU A 199 -7.03 2.06 -10.37
CA LEU A 199 -8.03 3.11 -10.35
C LEU A 199 -7.68 4.09 -9.22
N ARG A 200 -7.42 5.35 -9.57
CA ARG A 200 -7.26 6.43 -8.61
C ARG A 200 -8.43 7.39 -8.70
N CYS A 201 -9.10 7.62 -7.59
CA CYS A 201 -10.21 8.56 -7.49
C CYS A 201 -10.03 9.44 -6.27
N ARG A 202 -10.21 10.75 -6.44
CA ARG A 202 -10.20 11.70 -5.33
C ARG A 202 -11.65 12.08 -5.00
N THR A 203 -12.08 11.74 -3.81
CA THR A 203 -13.43 12.02 -3.29
C THR A 203 -13.32 12.89 -2.05
N VAL A 204 -14.37 13.65 -1.74
CA VAL A 204 -14.42 14.41 -0.48
C VAL A 204 -15.28 13.67 0.54
N VAL A 205 -14.67 13.40 1.68
CA VAL A 205 -15.30 12.74 2.82
C VAL A 205 -15.20 13.69 4.01
N ASN A 206 -16.33 14.07 4.58
CA ASN A 206 -16.39 15.02 5.70
C ASN A 206 -15.63 16.34 5.43
N GLY A 207 -15.63 16.79 4.17
CA GLY A 207 -14.92 18.00 3.74
C GLY A 207 -13.40 17.83 3.60
N VAL A 208 -12.88 16.60 3.68
CA VAL A 208 -11.47 16.28 3.48
C VAL A 208 -11.31 15.50 2.18
N PRO A 209 -10.41 15.91 1.28
CA PRO A 209 -10.14 15.15 0.07
C PRO A 209 -9.38 13.87 0.40
N VAL A 210 -9.98 12.72 0.11
CA VAL A 210 -9.43 11.38 0.30
C VAL A 210 -9.13 10.75 -1.05
N THR A 211 -7.89 10.28 -1.23
CA THR A 211 -7.48 9.56 -2.43
C THR A 211 -7.74 8.07 -2.25
N PHE A 212 -8.71 7.55 -2.97
CA PHE A 212 -8.98 6.12 -3.13
C PHE A 212 -8.07 5.54 -4.22
N LEU A 213 -7.35 4.46 -3.92
CA LEU A 213 -6.52 3.73 -4.89
C LEU A 213 -6.84 2.24 -4.88
N ARG A 214 -7.57 1.76 -5.88
CA ARG A 214 -7.75 0.33 -6.09
C ARG A 214 -6.72 -0.21 -7.06
N THR A 215 -5.89 -1.14 -6.58
CA THR A 215 -4.89 -1.83 -7.41
C THR A 215 -5.42 -3.18 -7.86
N PHE A 216 -5.15 -3.51 -9.12
CA PHE A 216 -5.46 -4.79 -9.76
C PHE A 216 -4.16 -5.50 -10.16
N GLN A 217 -4.21 -6.82 -10.24
CA GLN A 217 -3.06 -7.67 -10.52
C GLN A 217 -2.44 -7.41 -11.90
N ALA A 218 -1.13 -7.59 -12.01
CA ALA A 218 -0.46 -7.53 -13.29
C ALA A 218 -0.74 -8.81 -14.10
N LEU A 219 -1.40 -8.66 -15.25
CA LEU A 219 -1.79 -9.75 -16.15
C LEU A 219 -0.88 -9.81 -17.37
N GLU A 220 -0.77 -10.99 -17.99
CA GLU A 220 0.03 -11.16 -19.21
C GLU A 220 -0.50 -10.27 -20.35
N TRP A 221 0.36 -9.37 -20.83
CA TRP A 221 -0.01 -8.38 -21.84
C TRP A 221 -0.28 -8.99 -23.22
N ARG A 222 0.25 -10.18 -23.49
CA ARG A 222 0.01 -10.92 -24.73
C ARG A 222 -1.40 -11.49 -24.81
N ASP A 223 -2.09 -11.62 -23.68
CA ASP A 223 -3.48 -12.05 -23.65
C ASP A 223 -4.35 -11.06 -24.44
N ALA A 224 -5.14 -11.61 -25.37
CA ALA A 224 -6.08 -10.84 -26.16
C ALA A 224 -7.18 -10.22 -25.28
N GLN A 225 -7.59 -10.90 -24.20
CA GLN A 225 -8.60 -10.40 -23.27
C GLN A 225 -8.08 -9.18 -22.50
N ALA A 226 -6.83 -9.21 -22.03
CA ALA A 226 -6.16 -8.04 -21.43
C ALA A 226 -6.12 -6.84 -22.39
N ARG A 227 -5.74 -7.06 -23.66
CA ARG A 227 -5.71 -5.99 -24.65
C ARG A 227 -7.10 -5.43 -24.96
N GLN A 228 -8.12 -6.29 -25.03
CA GLN A 228 -9.51 -5.90 -25.27
C GLN A 228 -10.10 -5.12 -24.08
N ALA A 229 -9.90 -5.61 -22.85
CA ALA A 229 -10.35 -4.93 -21.63
C ALA A 229 -9.69 -3.56 -21.49
N ARG A 230 -8.38 -3.45 -21.78
CA ARG A 230 -7.69 -2.15 -21.81
C ARG A 230 -8.36 -1.23 -22.80
N LYS A 231 -8.61 -1.70 -24.03
CA LYS A 231 -9.24 -0.89 -25.07
C LYS A 231 -10.58 -0.32 -24.59
N GLN A 232 -11.46 -1.17 -24.05
CA GLN A 232 -12.75 -0.77 -23.49
C GLN A 232 -12.62 0.31 -22.40
N LEU A 233 -11.69 0.11 -21.45
CA LEU A 233 -11.42 1.09 -20.39
C LEU A 233 -10.86 2.42 -20.93
N THR A 234 -9.98 2.37 -21.93
CA THR A 234 -9.43 3.58 -22.56
C THR A 234 -10.41 4.29 -23.48
N ASP A 235 -11.39 3.58 -24.05
CA ASP A 235 -12.45 4.16 -24.87
C ASP A 235 -13.42 4.99 -24.01
N ALA A 236 -13.56 4.67 -22.72
CA ALA A 236 -14.26 5.49 -21.73
C ALA A 236 -13.48 6.75 -21.32
N ALA A 237 -12.17 6.84 -21.62
CA ALA A 237 -11.33 7.95 -21.20
C ALA A 237 -11.56 9.21 -22.04
N SER A 238 -11.89 10.32 -21.37
CA SER A 238 -12.12 11.64 -21.97
C SER A 238 -10.87 12.53 -21.98
N VAL A 239 -9.79 12.12 -21.31
CA VAL A 239 -8.52 12.86 -21.26
C VAL A 239 -7.38 11.95 -21.73
N THR A 240 -6.63 12.41 -22.73
CA THR A 240 -5.44 11.73 -23.21
C THR A 240 -4.32 11.72 -22.17
N PRO A 241 -3.31 10.83 -22.30
CA PRO A 241 -2.14 10.85 -21.42
C PRO A 241 -1.43 12.22 -21.39
N GLY A 242 -1.39 12.91 -22.54
CA GLY A 242 -0.84 14.26 -22.68
C GLY A 242 -1.75 15.39 -22.17
N GLY A 243 -2.90 15.08 -21.56
CA GLY A 243 -3.80 16.07 -20.95
C GLY A 243 -4.81 16.71 -21.90
N GLN A 244 -4.83 16.34 -23.18
CA GLN A 244 -5.82 16.86 -24.14
C GLN A 244 -7.18 16.20 -23.95
N LEU A 245 -8.25 16.98 -24.00
CA LEU A 245 -9.63 16.52 -23.99
C LEU A 245 -10.00 15.84 -25.31
N LYS A 246 -10.61 14.67 -25.23
CA LYS A 246 -11.26 13.96 -26.33
C LYS A 246 -12.76 14.23 -26.32
N HIS A 247 -13.45 13.90 -27.41
CA HIS A 247 -14.91 13.87 -27.41
C HIS A 247 -15.40 13.01 -26.23
N ARG A 248 -16.18 13.61 -25.34
CA ARG A 248 -16.66 12.97 -24.13
C ARG A 248 -17.70 11.91 -24.50
N ALA A 249 -17.61 10.72 -23.90
CA ALA A 249 -18.76 9.83 -23.82
C ALA A 249 -19.63 10.38 -22.66
N ASP A 250 -20.86 10.79 -22.95
CA ASP A 250 -21.72 11.57 -22.04
C ASP A 250 -21.99 10.88 -20.69
N ASN A 251 -21.77 9.56 -20.63
CA ASN A 251 -22.11 8.72 -19.47
C ASN A 251 -20.99 8.62 -18.43
N TYR A 252 -19.80 9.19 -18.66
CA TYR A 252 -18.66 9.06 -17.75
C TYR A 252 -18.19 10.42 -17.19
N PRO A 253 -17.60 10.43 -15.97
CA PRO A 253 -16.87 11.59 -15.47
C PRO A 253 -15.62 11.86 -16.33
N LEU A 254 -14.87 12.92 -15.98
CA LEU A 254 -13.56 13.11 -16.59
C LEU A 254 -12.66 11.94 -16.19
N ILE A 255 -12.18 11.18 -17.17
CA ILE A 255 -11.31 10.02 -16.97
C ILE A 255 -10.02 10.27 -17.72
N ARG A 256 -8.90 10.21 -17.00
CA ARG A 256 -7.55 10.35 -17.53
C ARG A 256 -6.84 9.02 -17.51
N THR A 257 -6.27 8.61 -18.65
CA THR A 257 -5.38 7.45 -18.69
C THR A 257 -3.93 7.87 -18.43
N ARG A 258 -3.22 7.11 -17.59
CA ARG A 258 -1.79 7.29 -17.32
C ARG A 258 -1.03 5.96 -17.44
N TYR A 259 0.28 6.05 -17.62
CA TYR A 259 1.14 4.89 -17.87
C TYR A 259 2.42 4.97 -17.03
N PHE A 260 2.55 4.11 -16.03
CA PHE A 260 3.67 4.14 -15.09
C PHE A 260 4.56 2.91 -15.21
N SER A 261 5.86 3.11 -15.02
CA SER A 261 6.78 2.00 -14.77
C SER A 261 7.19 1.96 -13.30
N PHE A 262 7.39 0.76 -12.79
CA PHE A 262 7.85 0.49 -11.43
C PHE A 262 9.08 -0.41 -11.46
N SER A 263 9.92 -0.31 -10.44
CA SER A 263 11.04 -1.25 -10.26
C SER A 263 10.54 -2.67 -9.98
N ALA A 264 11.39 -3.68 -10.13
CA ALA A 264 11.05 -5.06 -9.80
C ALA A 264 10.53 -5.24 -8.36
N ARG A 265 11.12 -4.53 -7.38
CA ARG A 265 10.68 -4.60 -5.97
C ARG A 265 9.32 -3.94 -5.76
N GLN A 266 9.06 -2.80 -6.40
CA GLN A 266 7.74 -2.14 -6.34
C GLN A 266 6.66 -3.02 -6.98
N MET A 267 6.94 -3.62 -8.14
CA MET A 267 6.02 -4.56 -8.79
C MET A 267 5.72 -5.78 -7.93
N GLN A 268 6.76 -6.37 -7.30
CA GLN A 268 6.56 -7.48 -6.38
C GLN A 268 5.68 -7.07 -5.19
N ALA A 269 5.93 -5.91 -4.59
CA ALA A 269 5.15 -5.43 -3.46
C ALA A 269 3.67 -5.22 -3.83
N LEU A 270 3.38 -4.64 -5.00
CA LEU A 270 2.02 -4.47 -5.51
C LEU A 270 1.34 -5.81 -5.77
N ASN A 271 2.02 -6.74 -6.46
CA ASN A 271 1.45 -8.06 -6.78
C ASN A 271 1.15 -8.92 -5.56
N ASN A 272 1.93 -8.73 -4.48
CA ASN A 272 1.74 -9.47 -3.23
C ASN A 272 0.85 -8.73 -2.22
N GLY A 273 0.44 -7.50 -2.52
CA GLY A 273 -0.31 -6.66 -1.58
C GLY A 273 0.48 -6.24 -0.34
N GLU A 274 1.82 -6.23 -0.41
CA GLU A 274 2.75 -5.96 0.71
C GLU A 274 2.83 -4.46 1.09
N VAL A 275 2.15 -3.57 0.37
CA VAL A 275 2.29 -2.12 0.50
C VAL A 275 0.97 -1.40 0.27
N ILE A 276 0.75 -0.29 0.98
CA ILE A 276 -0.37 0.63 0.71
C ILE A 276 -0.10 1.29 -0.66
N PRO A 277 -1.01 1.18 -1.65
CA PRO A 277 -0.76 1.66 -3.00
C PRO A 277 -0.33 3.14 -3.08
N ALA A 278 -0.90 4.01 -2.24
CA ALA A 278 -0.56 5.44 -2.19
C ALA A 278 0.96 5.68 -2.05
N MET A 279 1.66 4.84 -1.29
CA MET A 279 3.11 4.95 -1.06
C MET A 279 3.95 4.77 -2.35
N LEU A 280 3.40 4.15 -3.39
CA LEU A 280 4.12 3.89 -4.64
C LEU A 280 3.62 4.74 -5.79
N PHE A 281 2.31 4.96 -5.86
CA PHE A 281 1.65 5.57 -7.01
C PHE A 281 1.92 7.08 -7.14
N ASP A 282 2.44 7.72 -6.10
CA ASP A 282 2.93 9.11 -6.16
C ASP A 282 4.43 9.21 -6.47
N CYS A 283 5.14 8.07 -6.47
CA CYS A 283 6.58 7.98 -6.76
C CYS A 283 6.90 6.88 -7.80
N PRO A 284 6.31 6.92 -9.02
CA PRO A 284 6.65 5.95 -10.07
C PRO A 284 8.10 6.11 -10.52
N ARG A 285 8.68 5.06 -11.11
CA ARG A 285 10.03 5.14 -11.70
C ARG A 285 10.06 5.93 -13.00
N GLY A 286 8.92 6.00 -13.68
CA GLY A 286 8.75 6.81 -14.88
C GLY A 286 7.30 6.84 -15.31
N GLU A 287 6.91 7.93 -15.94
CA GLU A 287 5.62 8.12 -16.60
C GLU A 287 5.82 8.23 -18.11
N TYR A 288 4.93 7.60 -18.87
CA TYR A 288 5.05 7.45 -20.32
C TYR A 288 3.75 7.89 -21.03
N PRO A 289 3.82 8.25 -22.32
CA PRO A 289 2.62 8.58 -23.09
C PRO A 289 1.75 7.36 -23.44
N GLY A 290 2.25 6.14 -23.23
CA GLY A 290 1.61 4.88 -23.58
C GLY A 290 2.39 3.67 -23.10
N LEU A 291 1.80 2.48 -23.24
CA LEU A 291 2.55 1.22 -23.09
C LEU A 291 3.62 1.14 -24.20
N PRO A 292 4.88 0.81 -23.88
CA PRO A 292 5.91 0.55 -24.87
C PRO A 292 5.42 -0.47 -25.90
N GLN A 293 5.50 -0.12 -27.19
CA GLN A 293 5.17 -1.03 -28.27
C GLN A 293 6.18 -2.20 -28.28
N GLU A 294 5.72 -3.40 -28.63
CA GLU A 294 6.63 -4.46 -29.03
C GLU A 294 7.40 -3.93 -30.24
N GLU A 295 8.73 -3.85 -30.18
CA GLU A 295 9.52 -3.68 -31.39
C GLU A 295 9.19 -4.91 -32.24
N TYR A 296 8.35 -4.72 -33.26
CA TYR A 296 8.27 -5.65 -34.36
C TYR A 296 9.67 -5.71 -34.95
N GLN A 297 10.43 -6.76 -34.60
CA GLN A 297 11.54 -7.18 -35.42
C GLN A 297 10.93 -7.57 -36.76
N ASN A 298 10.92 -6.61 -37.69
CA ASN A 298 10.81 -6.91 -39.11
C ASN A 298 11.99 -7.84 -39.42
N VAL A 299 11.71 -9.13 -39.53
CA VAL A 299 12.54 -10.10 -40.24
C VAL A 299 11.86 -10.37 -41.56
#